data_AF-A0AAD6XM10-F1
#
_entry.id   AF-A0AAD6XM10-F1
#
_cell.length_a   1.000
_cell.length_b   1.000
_cell.length_c   1.000
_cell.angle_alpha   90.00
_cell.angle_beta   90.00
_cell.angle_gamma   90.00
#
_symmetry.space_group_name_H-M   'P 1'
#
loop_
_entity.id
_entity.type
_entity.pdbx_description
1 polymer ?
#
loop_
_entity_poly.entity_id
_entity_poly.type
_entity_poly.pdbx_seq_one_letter_code
_entity_poly.pdbx_strand_id
1 'polypeptide(L)'
;FVAKRFFEVGNGPRCVSIIENATQLENEYIRLSQGQWFLDKFYERSVETDTEVSTNFMFADALLVREVVNQDGPSPASGVSMDSFLDAMDDNPDSTIVWLLEPLRGSAIERWSGTLKHPNHTNKPGQTMDAFMHFVYVYSQQALVLADIQGGQKDALGEGTSGWILFDIMTHTSDGGVGDHGEDGINAILSDHICDRICRGLNIGEEHIILRKEKKGAVKGKRLSKQKQ
;
A
#
# COMPACT_ATOMS: atom_id res chain seq x y z
N PHE A 1 -15.09 -9.03 -12.36
CA PHE A 1 -14.29 -7.88 -11.94
C PHE A 1 -15.08 -7.10 -10.89
N VAL A 2 -14.38 -6.37 -10.02
CA VAL A 2 -14.93 -5.36 -9.12
C VAL A 2 -14.46 -4.01 -9.63
N ALA A 3 -15.35 -3.01 -9.65
CA ALA A 3 -15.02 -1.64 -9.98
C ALA A 3 -14.97 -0.79 -8.70
N LYS A 4 -13.85 -0.11 -8.46
CA LYS A 4 -13.62 0.73 -7.29
C LYS A 4 -13.66 2.21 -7.64
N ARG A 5 -14.14 2.99 -6.68
CA ARG A 5 -14.11 4.45 -6.64
C ARG A 5 -13.98 4.92 -5.19
N PHE A 6 -13.53 6.14 -5.00
CA PHE A 6 -13.51 6.78 -3.69
C PHE A 6 -14.86 7.46 -3.40
N PHE A 7 -15.29 7.35 -2.14
CA PHE A 7 -16.44 8.06 -1.60
C PHE A 7 -16.03 9.20 -0.66
N GLU A 8 -14.88 9.07 0.00
CA GLU A 8 -14.29 10.05 0.91
C GLU A 8 -12.77 9.85 0.98
N VAL A 9 -12.02 10.94 1.00
CA VAL A 9 -10.54 10.94 1.04
C VAL A 9 -9.98 11.79 2.18
N GLY A 10 -10.82 12.14 3.16
CA GLY A 10 -10.47 12.99 4.31
C GLY A 10 -11.05 14.42 4.27
N ASN A 11 -11.77 14.77 3.21
CA ASN A 11 -12.40 16.09 3.03
C ASN A 11 -13.88 16.15 3.51
N GLY A 12 -14.39 15.07 4.10
CA GLY A 12 -15.80 14.93 4.47
C GLY A 12 -16.61 14.07 3.48
N PRO A 13 -17.83 13.65 3.86
CA PRO A 13 -18.65 12.76 3.03
C PRO A 13 -19.06 13.41 1.71
N ARG A 14 -18.94 12.67 0.60
CA ARG A 14 -19.32 13.10 -0.77
C ARG A 14 -18.53 14.29 -1.31
N CYS A 15 -17.35 14.57 -0.76
CA CYS A 15 -16.49 15.67 -1.19
C CYS A 15 -15.44 15.27 -2.23
N VAL A 16 -15.51 14.07 -2.82
CA VAL A 16 -14.51 13.63 -3.80
C VAL A 16 -14.92 14.09 -5.20
N SER A 17 -14.15 15.01 -5.77
CA SER A 17 -14.36 15.47 -7.14
C SER A 17 -13.98 14.39 -8.17
N ILE A 18 -14.39 14.57 -9.43
CA ILE A 18 -14.04 13.64 -10.52
C ILE A 18 -12.52 13.52 -10.67
N ILE A 19 -11.82 14.66 -10.64
CA ILE A 19 -10.36 14.73 -10.75
C ILE A 19 -9.70 14.09 -9.52
N GLU A 20 -10.19 14.38 -8.31
CA GLU A 20 -9.63 13.80 -7.08
C GLU A 20 -9.81 12.28 -7.07
N ASN A 21 -10.99 11.76 -7.45
CA ASN A 21 -11.21 10.33 -7.58
C ASN A 21 -10.24 9.69 -8.59
N ALA A 22 -10.06 10.30 -9.77
CA ALA A 22 -9.14 9.79 -10.78
C ALA A 22 -7.69 9.72 -10.24
N THR A 23 -7.20 10.79 -9.62
CA THR A 23 -5.86 10.84 -9.01
C THR A 23 -5.69 9.77 -7.93
N GLN A 24 -6.69 9.56 -7.06
CA GLN A 24 -6.55 8.57 -6.00
C GLN A 24 -6.60 7.12 -6.52
N LEU A 25 -7.39 6.85 -7.57
CA LEU A 25 -7.39 5.53 -8.23
C LEU A 25 -6.08 5.28 -8.98
N GLU A 26 -5.49 6.30 -9.58
CA GLU A 26 -4.16 6.22 -10.18
C GLU A 26 -3.10 5.91 -9.12
N ASN A 27 -3.14 6.58 -7.97
CA ASN A 27 -2.26 6.27 -6.85
C ASN A 27 -2.42 4.83 -6.34
N GLU A 28 -3.64 4.30 -6.28
CA GLU A 28 -3.89 2.90 -5.91
C GLU A 28 -3.30 1.92 -6.94
N TYR A 29 -3.48 2.21 -8.23
CA TYR A 29 -2.87 1.42 -9.32
C TYR A 29 -1.34 1.44 -9.25
N ILE A 30 -0.75 2.61 -8.99
CA ILE A 30 0.70 2.77 -8.81
C ILE A 30 1.18 1.96 -7.60
N ARG A 31 0.46 1.99 -6.47
CA ARG A 31 0.80 1.19 -5.29
C ARG A 31 0.82 -0.31 -5.60
N LEU A 32 -0.21 -0.85 -6.27
CA LEU A 32 -0.23 -2.26 -6.67
C LEU A 32 0.96 -2.63 -7.55
N SER A 33 1.27 -1.78 -8.54
CA SER A 33 2.37 -2.00 -9.47
C SER A 33 3.74 -1.92 -8.79
N GLN A 34 3.93 -0.92 -7.92
CA GLN A 34 5.15 -0.77 -7.12
C GLN A 34 5.31 -1.94 -6.13
N GLY A 35 4.22 -2.36 -5.49
CA GLY A 35 4.20 -3.52 -4.60
C GLY A 35 4.70 -4.79 -5.30
N GLN A 36 4.18 -5.07 -6.51
CA GLN A 36 4.66 -6.19 -7.32
C GLN A 36 6.15 -6.06 -7.64
N TRP A 37 6.58 -4.87 -8.10
CA TRP A 37 7.99 -4.65 -8.44
C TRP A 37 8.92 -4.86 -7.25
N PHE A 38 8.56 -4.35 -6.07
CA PHE A 38 9.33 -4.60 -4.84
C PHE A 38 9.35 -6.08 -4.46
N LEU A 39 8.23 -6.79 -4.64
CA LEU A 39 8.14 -8.22 -4.36
C LEU A 39 9.07 -9.03 -5.26
N ASP A 40 9.14 -8.67 -6.56
CA ASP A 40 10.09 -9.27 -7.49
C ASP A 40 11.53 -9.02 -7.03
N LYS A 41 11.86 -7.79 -6.62
CA LYS A 41 13.19 -7.45 -6.08
C LYS A 41 13.52 -8.17 -4.77
N PHE A 42 12.52 -8.39 -3.93
CA PHE A 42 12.66 -9.17 -2.71
C PHE A 42 12.99 -10.64 -3.02
N TYR A 43 12.32 -11.23 -4.01
CA TYR A 43 12.61 -12.60 -4.46
C TYR A 43 13.95 -12.72 -5.19
N GLU A 44 14.34 -11.75 -6.00
CA GLU A 44 15.70 -11.69 -6.56
C GLU A 44 16.74 -11.68 -5.43
N ARG A 45 16.55 -10.83 -4.42
CA ARG A 45 17.46 -10.75 -3.27
C ARG A 45 17.50 -12.06 -2.47
N SER A 46 16.37 -12.72 -2.26
CA SER A 46 16.35 -13.98 -1.51
C SER A 46 17.12 -15.09 -2.22
N VAL A 47 17.11 -15.11 -3.55
CA VAL A 47 17.95 -16.01 -4.35
C VAL A 47 19.43 -15.63 -4.23
N GLU A 48 19.77 -14.35 -4.35
CA GLU A 48 21.16 -13.86 -4.22
C GLU A 48 21.80 -14.23 -2.88
N THR A 49 21.02 -14.22 -1.80
CA THR A 49 21.49 -14.50 -0.44
C THR A 49 21.18 -15.91 0.05
N ASP A 50 20.72 -16.81 -0.84
CA ASP A 50 20.32 -18.19 -0.51
C ASP A 50 19.37 -18.25 0.73
N THR A 51 18.42 -17.31 0.77
CA THR A 51 17.50 -17.15 1.88
C THR A 51 16.13 -17.73 1.54
N GLU A 52 15.72 -18.73 2.31
CA GLU A 52 14.45 -19.41 2.08
C GLU A 52 13.26 -18.53 2.49
N VAL A 53 12.40 -18.19 1.51
CA VAL A 53 11.18 -17.39 1.69
C VAL A 53 9.95 -18.12 1.16
N SER A 54 8.77 -17.58 1.41
CA SER A 54 7.53 -18.02 0.75
C SER A 54 7.35 -17.25 -0.57
N THR A 55 7.32 -17.96 -1.69
CA THR A 55 7.27 -17.36 -3.04
C THR A 55 5.88 -17.36 -3.67
N ASN A 56 4.85 -17.70 -2.89
CA ASN A 56 3.47 -17.82 -3.34
C ASN A 56 2.64 -16.55 -3.06
N PHE A 57 3.27 -15.37 -3.05
CA PHE A 57 2.59 -14.08 -3.01
C PHE A 57 2.68 -13.41 -4.37
N MET A 58 1.63 -12.69 -4.73
CA MET A 58 1.64 -11.75 -5.84
C MET A 58 0.67 -10.61 -5.56
N PHE A 59 0.91 -9.46 -6.14
CA PHE A 59 -0.04 -8.36 -6.08
C PHE A 59 -1.16 -8.56 -7.11
N ALA A 60 -2.28 -7.94 -6.80
CA ALA A 60 -3.41 -7.83 -7.67
C ALA A 60 -3.08 -7.16 -9.01
N ASP A 61 -3.49 -7.80 -10.11
CA ASP A 61 -3.67 -7.10 -11.38
C ASP A 61 -4.85 -6.13 -11.27
N ALA A 62 -4.69 -4.95 -11.86
CA ALA A 62 -5.72 -3.94 -11.94
C ALA A 62 -5.71 -3.24 -13.31
N LEU A 63 -6.83 -2.62 -13.67
CA LEU A 63 -6.97 -1.78 -14.85
C LEU A 63 -7.62 -0.44 -14.46
N LEU A 64 -7.03 0.66 -14.89
CA LEU A 64 -7.72 1.95 -14.89
C LEU A 64 -8.58 2.05 -16.14
N VAL A 65 -9.88 2.24 -15.96
CA VAL A 65 -10.84 2.36 -17.06
C VAL A 65 -11.61 3.67 -16.96
N ARG A 66 -11.94 4.22 -18.13
CA ARG A 66 -12.76 5.42 -18.26
C ARG A 66 -14.19 5.02 -18.56
N GLU A 67 -15.13 5.65 -17.87
CA GLU A 67 -16.54 5.50 -18.18
C GLU A 67 -16.89 6.23 -19.48
N VAL A 68 -17.65 5.56 -20.34
CA VAL A 68 -18.23 6.19 -21.53
C VAL A 68 -19.55 6.83 -21.11
N VAL A 69 -19.55 8.16 -21.00
CA VAL A 69 -20.74 8.95 -20.68
C VAL A 69 -21.59 9.11 -21.94
N ASN A 70 -22.83 8.63 -21.89
CA ASN A 70 -23.80 8.70 -23.00
C ASN A 70 -24.75 9.90 -22.83
N GLN A 71 -25.71 10.04 -23.75
CA GLN A 71 -26.74 11.09 -23.71
C GLN A 71 -27.57 11.05 -22.41
N ASP A 72 -27.73 9.87 -21.80
CA ASP A 72 -28.43 9.68 -20.53
C ASP A 72 -27.60 10.12 -19.30
N GLY A 73 -26.35 10.54 -19.52
CA GLY A 73 -25.42 11.00 -18.50
C GLY A 73 -24.57 9.90 -17.86
N PRO A 74 -23.81 10.28 -16.81
CA PRO A 74 -23.03 9.33 -16.02
C PRO A 74 -23.90 8.21 -15.43
N SER A 75 -23.32 7.03 -15.23
CA SER A 75 -23.98 5.90 -14.61
C SER A 75 -24.39 6.21 -13.17
N PRO A 76 -25.50 5.64 -12.65
CA PRO A 76 -25.90 5.82 -11.25
C PRO A 76 -24.81 5.38 -10.25
N ALA A 77 -23.99 4.38 -10.60
CA ALA A 77 -22.90 3.90 -9.77
C ALA A 77 -21.79 4.95 -9.58
N SER A 78 -21.55 5.77 -10.61
CA SER A 78 -20.57 6.87 -10.55
C SER A 78 -20.95 7.93 -9.52
N GLY A 79 -22.21 8.00 -9.07
CA GLY A 79 -22.71 9.02 -8.14
C GLY A 79 -22.40 10.46 -8.55
N VAL A 80 -22.07 10.67 -9.83
CA VAL A 80 -21.77 11.97 -10.44
C VAL A 80 -23.03 12.40 -11.20
N SER A 81 -23.51 13.62 -10.97
CA SER A 81 -24.61 14.18 -11.77
C SER A 81 -24.09 14.67 -13.13
N MET A 82 -24.99 14.83 -14.10
CA MET A 82 -24.62 15.43 -15.39
C MET A 82 -24.02 16.83 -15.21
N ASP A 83 -24.63 17.67 -14.37
CA ASP A 83 -24.14 19.03 -14.11
C ASP A 83 -22.71 19.00 -13.56
N SER A 84 -22.42 18.16 -12.56
CA SER A 84 -21.07 18.04 -12.00
C SER A 84 -20.05 17.49 -13.00
N PHE A 85 -20.48 16.64 -13.94
CA PHE A 85 -19.63 16.15 -15.01
C PHE A 85 -19.30 17.25 -16.02
N LEU A 86 -20.30 18.03 -16.44
CA LEU A 86 -20.13 19.16 -17.35
C LEU A 86 -19.26 20.26 -16.73
N ASP A 87 -19.50 20.62 -15.46
CA ASP A 87 -18.68 21.60 -14.73
C ASP A 87 -17.20 21.17 -14.72
N ALA A 88 -16.92 19.89 -14.45
CA ALA A 88 -15.55 19.38 -14.45
C ALA A 88 -14.91 19.34 -15.84
N MET A 89 -15.70 19.14 -16.91
CA MET A 89 -15.24 19.20 -18.30
C MET A 89 -14.95 20.63 -18.76
N ASP A 90 -15.76 21.61 -18.32
CA ASP A 90 -15.55 23.02 -18.59
C ASP A 90 -14.26 23.54 -17.91
N ASP A 91 -14.01 23.10 -16.67
CA ASP A 91 -12.77 23.40 -15.93
C ASP A 91 -11.55 22.69 -16.53
N ASN A 92 -11.71 21.43 -16.94
CA ASN A 92 -10.67 20.61 -17.56
C ASN A 92 -11.26 19.66 -18.60
N PRO A 93 -11.02 19.88 -19.91
CA PRO A 93 -11.57 19.06 -20.99
C PRO A 93 -11.19 17.58 -20.95
N ASP A 94 -10.11 17.22 -20.23
CA ASP A 94 -9.68 15.83 -20.06
C ASP A 94 -10.34 15.13 -18.85
N SER A 95 -11.21 15.83 -18.10
CA SER A 95 -11.96 15.27 -16.98
C SER A 95 -12.81 14.08 -17.41
N THR A 96 -12.62 12.96 -16.72
CA THR A 96 -13.34 11.71 -17.02
C THR A 96 -13.61 10.94 -15.74
N ILE A 97 -14.72 10.19 -15.73
CA ILE A 97 -15.05 9.31 -14.62
C ILE A 97 -14.20 8.05 -14.75
N VAL A 98 -13.30 7.86 -13.80
CA VAL A 98 -12.35 6.74 -13.76
C VAL A 98 -12.78 5.70 -12.74
N TRP A 99 -12.57 4.43 -13.09
CA TRP A 99 -12.74 3.28 -12.22
C TRP A 99 -11.46 2.46 -12.17
N LEU A 100 -11.15 1.89 -11.00
CA LEU A 100 -10.12 0.84 -10.89
C LEU A 100 -10.81 -0.52 -10.93
N LEU A 101 -10.52 -1.33 -11.94
CA LEU A 101 -11.03 -2.68 -12.08
C LEU A 101 -10.03 -3.70 -11.56
N GLU A 102 -10.49 -4.63 -10.73
CA GLU A 102 -9.72 -5.79 -10.30
C GLU A 102 -10.50 -7.09 -10.49
N PRO A 103 -9.85 -8.25 -10.61
CA PRO A 103 -10.52 -9.54 -10.53
C PRO A 103 -11.38 -9.65 -9.26
N LEU A 104 -12.58 -10.23 -9.38
CA LEU A 104 -13.41 -10.52 -8.21
C LEU A 104 -12.76 -11.64 -7.40
N ARG A 105 -12.66 -11.45 -6.07
CA ARG A 105 -12.01 -12.38 -5.15
C ARG A 105 -13.01 -12.93 -4.13
N GLY A 106 -12.66 -14.05 -3.50
CA GLY A 106 -13.43 -14.61 -2.38
C GLY A 106 -13.40 -13.71 -1.15
N SER A 107 -14.32 -13.95 -0.21
CA SER A 107 -14.51 -13.10 0.98
C SER A 107 -13.54 -13.40 2.13
N ALA A 108 -12.76 -14.47 2.06
CA ALA A 108 -11.77 -14.79 3.08
C ALA A 108 -10.50 -13.96 2.87
N ILE A 109 -10.21 -13.07 3.82
CA ILE A 109 -9.08 -12.14 3.78
C ILE A 109 -8.20 -12.42 4.99
N GLU A 110 -6.90 -12.53 4.76
CA GLU A 110 -5.87 -12.51 5.80
C GLU A 110 -5.17 -11.15 5.77
N ARG A 111 -5.02 -10.54 6.95
CA ARG A 111 -4.32 -9.27 7.14
C ARG A 111 -2.94 -9.54 7.74
N TRP A 112 -1.92 -9.16 6.99
CA TRP A 112 -0.50 -9.31 7.33
C TRP A 112 0.06 -8.08 8.03
N SER A 113 -0.51 -6.90 7.82
CA SER A 113 -0.14 -5.73 8.63
C SER A 113 -1.33 -4.81 8.84
N GLY A 114 -1.27 -3.95 9.86
CA GLY A 114 -2.25 -2.88 10.04
C GLY A 114 -1.72 -1.55 9.50
N THR A 115 -2.49 -0.48 9.72
CA THR A 115 -2.07 0.88 9.37
C THR A 115 -0.98 1.42 10.30
N LEU A 116 -1.15 1.27 11.62
CA LEU A 116 -0.24 1.80 12.65
C LEU A 116 0.18 0.76 13.71
N LYS A 117 -0.18 -0.50 13.48
CA LYS A 117 0.14 -1.62 14.36
C LYS A 117 0.52 -2.81 13.51
N HIS A 118 1.72 -3.33 13.75
CA HIS A 118 2.31 -4.34 12.88
C HIS A 118 2.61 -5.59 13.71
N PRO A 119 1.90 -6.70 13.48
CA PRO A 119 2.20 -7.95 14.16
C PRO A 119 3.57 -8.48 13.74
N ASN A 120 4.16 -9.33 14.58
CA ASN A 120 5.30 -10.16 14.20
C ASN A 120 4.81 -11.60 14.12
N HIS A 121 4.94 -12.21 12.95
CA HIS A 121 4.44 -13.55 12.69
C HIS A 121 5.50 -14.60 13.00
N THR A 122 5.02 -15.79 13.35
CA THR A 122 5.87 -16.94 13.66
C THR A 122 5.83 -18.02 12.58
N ASN A 123 4.83 -17.97 11.70
CA ASN A 123 4.72 -18.87 10.55
C ASN A 123 5.53 -18.34 9.35
N LYS A 124 5.98 -19.23 8.46
CA LYS A 124 6.87 -18.87 7.35
C LYS A 124 6.26 -17.81 6.38
N PRO A 125 4.98 -17.89 5.98
CA PRO A 125 4.38 -16.85 5.13
C PRO A 125 4.35 -15.47 5.80
N GLY A 126 3.95 -15.40 7.07
CA GLY A 126 3.92 -14.14 7.80
C GLY A 126 5.31 -13.57 8.05
N GLN A 127 6.28 -14.42 8.43
CA GLN A 127 7.69 -14.03 8.51
C GLN A 127 8.21 -13.47 7.18
N THR A 128 7.77 -14.05 6.06
CA THR A 128 8.11 -13.55 4.72
C THR A 128 7.54 -12.16 4.49
N MET A 129 6.30 -11.89 4.92
CA MET A 129 5.69 -10.55 4.80
C MET A 129 6.31 -9.52 5.74
N ASP A 130 6.67 -9.92 6.97
CA ASP A 130 7.38 -9.05 7.91
C ASP A 130 8.74 -8.62 7.34
N ALA A 131 9.48 -9.58 6.81
CA ALA A 131 10.76 -9.33 6.14
C ALA A 131 10.60 -8.56 4.82
N PHE A 132 9.52 -8.78 4.08
CA PHE A 132 9.23 -8.04 2.86
C PHE A 132 8.96 -6.56 3.15
N MET A 133 8.13 -6.23 4.13
CA MET A 133 7.92 -4.83 4.56
C MET A 133 9.23 -4.16 4.97
N HIS A 134 10.07 -4.88 5.70
CA HIS A 134 11.38 -4.41 6.12
C HIS A 134 12.34 -4.21 4.94
N PHE A 135 12.34 -5.14 3.99
CA PHE A 135 13.10 -5.04 2.76
C PHE A 135 12.70 -3.80 1.96
N VAL A 136 11.40 -3.55 1.77
CA VAL A 136 10.92 -2.38 1.03
C VAL A 136 11.48 -1.10 1.64
N TYR A 137 11.44 -0.96 2.97
CA TYR A 137 12.00 0.18 3.66
C TYR A 137 13.49 0.39 3.37
N VAL A 138 14.30 -0.67 3.47
CA VAL A 138 15.74 -0.59 3.23
C VAL A 138 16.04 -0.32 1.76
N TYR A 139 15.36 -1.05 0.86
CA TYR A 139 15.58 -0.99 -0.57
C TYR A 139 15.15 0.35 -1.17
N SER A 140 14.08 0.95 -0.65
CA SER A 140 13.63 2.29 -1.01
C SER A 140 14.46 3.41 -0.35
N GLN A 141 15.64 3.09 0.19
CA GLN A 141 16.50 4.04 0.92
C GLN A 141 15.77 4.78 2.05
N GLN A 142 14.92 4.07 2.78
CA GLN A 142 14.16 4.58 3.93
C GLN A 142 13.07 5.61 3.59
N ALA A 143 12.67 5.70 2.32
CA ALA A 143 11.65 6.64 1.85
C ALA A 143 10.20 6.12 1.93
N LEU A 144 10.00 4.80 1.97
CA LEU A 144 8.68 4.19 1.86
C LEU A 144 8.58 2.94 2.74
N VAL A 145 7.41 2.72 3.32
CA VAL A 145 7.04 1.43 3.93
C VAL A 145 5.66 1.01 3.41
N LEU A 146 5.44 -0.30 3.30
CA LEU A 146 4.10 -0.85 3.03
C LEU A 146 3.35 -1.03 4.35
N ALA A 147 2.06 -0.73 4.34
CA ALA A 147 1.16 -0.86 5.48
C ALA A 147 -0.19 -1.45 5.01
N ASP A 148 -0.97 -1.93 5.98
CA ASP A 148 -2.26 -2.60 5.75
C ASP A 148 -2.21 -3.67 4.65
N ILE A 149 -1.12 -4.44 4.63
CA ILE A 149 -0.96 -5.54 3.68
C ILE A 149 -2.00 -6.59 4.02
N GLN A 150 -2.86 -6.89 3.05
CA GLN A 150 -3.89 -7.90 3.15
C GLN A 150 -3.97 -8.69 1.85
N GLY A 151 -4.47 -9.91 1.94
CA GLY A 151 -4.63 -10.75 0.78
C GLY A 151 -5.65 -11.86 0.96
N GLY A 152 -6.07 -12.43 -0.17
CA GLY A 152 -6.96 -13.58 -0.23
C GLY A 152 -6.25 -14.77 -0.85
N GLN A 153 -6.57 -15.98 -0.36
CA GLN A 153 -6.07 -17.21 -0.97
C GLN A 153 -6.71 -17.43 -2.34
N LYS A 154 -5.91 -17.98 -3.26
CA LYS A 154 -6.37 -18.44 -4.57
C LYS A 154 -5.83 -19.85 -4.79
N ASP A 155 -6.73 -20.77 -5.16
CA ASP A 155 -6.46 -22.22 -5.26
C ASP A 155 -5.48 -22.61 -6.38
N ALA A 156 -5.03 -21.65 -7.21
CA ALA A 156 -3.92 -21.85 -8.14
C ALA A 156 -3.35 -20.49 -8.59
N LEU A 157 -2.08 -20.22 -8.30
CA LEU A 157 -1.31 -19.12 -8.92
C LEU A 157 -0.52 -19.57 -10.17
N GLY A 158 -0.85 -20.74 -10.72
CA GLY A 158 -0.04 -21.47 -11.71
C GLY A 158 0.53 -22.75 -11.10
N GLU A 159 0.71 -23.80 -11.90
CA GLU A 159 1.25 -25.12 -11.48
C GLU A 159 0.54 -25.83 -10.30
N GLY A 160 -0.69 -25.44 -9.95
CA GLY A 160 -1.49 -26.11 -8.92
C GLY A 160 -1.09 -25.80 -7.48
N THR A 161 -0.24 -24.79 -7.26
CA THR A 161 0.09 -24.30 -5.91
C THR A 161 -0.86 -23.18 -5.49
N SER A 162 -1.39 -23.30 -4.26
CA SER A 162 -2.17 -22.24 -3.64
C SER A 162 -1.27 -21.06 -3.27
N GLY A 163 -1.79 -19.86 -3.42
CA GLY A 163 -1.05 -18.65 -3.07
C GLY A 163 -1.94 -17.49 -2.70
N TRP A 164 -1.32 -16.36 -2.50
CA TRP A 164 -1.91 -15.15 -1.94
C TRP A 164 -1.91 -14.03 -2.98
N ILE A 165 -3.09 -13.48 -3.22
CA ILE A 165 -3.23 -12.23 -3.97
C ILE A 165 -3.30 -11.08 -2.96
N LEU A 166 -2.30 -10.21 -2.96
CA LEU A 166 -2.22 -9.01 -2.14
C LEU A 166 -2.93 -7.84 -2.83
N PHE A 167 -3.70 -7.05 -2.08
CA PHE A 167 -4.49 -5.93 -2.62
C PHE A 167 -4.82 -4.90 -1.54
N ASP A 168 -5.36 -3.76 -1.94
CA ASP A 168 -5.75 -2.67 -1.03
C ASP A 168 -4.63 -2.30 -0.06
N ILE A 169 -3.40 -2.16 -0.59
CA ILE A 169 -2.24 -1.82 0.21
C ILE A 169 -2.14 -0.32 0.47
N MET A 170 -1.67 0.03 1.65
CA MET A 170 -1.29 1.39 1.99
C MET A 170 0.22 1.55 1.98
N THR A 171 0.67 2.79 1.82
CA THR A 171 2.08 3.17 1.91
C THR A 171 2.23 4.28 2.92
N HIS A 172 3.35 4.30 3.64
CA HIS A 172 3.78 5.50 4.35
C HIS A 172 5.03 6.10 3.72
N THR A 173 4.95 7.38 3.40
CA THR A 173 5.98 8.14 2.67
C THR A 173 6.12 9.55 3.24
N SER A 174 7.16 10.30 2.84
CA SER A 174 7.22 11.73 3.17
C SER A 174 6.19 12.59 2.43
N ASP A 175 5.69 12.10 1.30
CA ASP A 175 4.95 12.88 0.31
C ASP A 175 3.43 12.72 0.47
N GLY A 176 2.99 11.72 1.24
CA GLY A 176 1.61 11.54 1.67
C GLY A 176 0.74 10.75 0.69
N GLY A 177 -0.56 10.73 0.99
CA GLY A 177 -1.58 9.96 0.26
C GLY A 177 -2.76 9.62 1.15
N VAL A 178 -3.83 9.05 0.56
CA VAL A 178 -4.98 8.60 1.34
C VAL A 178 -4.55 7.47 2.28
N GLY A 179 -4.78 7.65 3.58
CA GLY A 179 -4.35 6.71 4.62
C GLY A 179 -2.86 6.75 4.97
N ASP A 180 -2.08 7.65 4.35
CA ASP A 180 -0.67 7.83 4.67
C ASP A 180 -0.50 8.63 5.97
N HIS A 181 0.15 8.03 6.97
CA HIS A 181 0.49 8.66 8.26
C HIS A 181 1.92 9.21 8.29
N GLY A 182 2.56 9.30 7.14
CA GLY A 182 3.90 9.77 6.88
C GLY A 182 4.94 9.19 7.83
N GLU A 183 5.74 10.07 8.41
CA GLU A 183 6.76 9.69 9.38
C GLU A 183 6.21 8.90 10.55
N ASP A 184 5.05 9.24 11.09
CA ASP A 184 4.50 8.51 12.23
C ASP A 184 4.14 7.07 11.85
N GLY A 185 3.62 6.85 10.63
CA GLY A 185 3.41 5.53 10.06
C GLY A 185 4.71 4.73 9.84
N ILE A 186 5.72 5.35 9.23
CA ILE A 186 7.07 4.74 9.07
C ILE A 186 7.61 4.29 10.43
N ASN A 187 7.51 5.15 11.42
CA ASN A 187 8.07 4.87 12.73
C ASN A 187 7.25 3.85 13.53
N ALA A 188 5.95 3.72 13.27
CA ALA A 188 5.14 2.65 13.86
C ALA A 188 5.63 1.28 13.40
N ILE A 189 5.85 1.10 12.09
CA ILE A 189 6.41 -0.14 11.52
C ILE A 189 7.76 -0.47 12.14
N LEU A 190 8.70 0.48 12.18
CA LEU A 190 10.05 0.23 12.70
C LEU A 190 10.08 0.05 14.22
N SER A 191 9.09 0.59 14.93
CA SER A 191 8.93 0.36 16.37
C SER A 191 8.53 -1.08 16.65
N ASP A 192 7.53 -1.57 15.92
CA ASP A 192 6.91 -2.88 16.14
C ASP A 192 7.72 -4.03 15.51
N HIS A 193 8.48 -3.76 14.44
CA HIS A 193 9.23 -4.79 13.72
C HIS A 193 10.38 -5.38 14.56
N ILE A 194 10.45 -6.71 14.56
CA ILE A 194 11.55 -7.50 15.12
C ILE A 194 12.16 -8.30 13.99
N CYS A 195 13.45 -8.10 13.70
CA CYS A 195 14.09 -8.84 12.63
C CYS A 195 14.13 -10.33 12.95
N ASP A 196 13.63 -11.12 12.01
CA ASP A 196 13.61 -12.57 12.12
C ASP A 196 14.79 -13.20 11.35
N ARG A 197 14.73 -14.52 11.13
CA ARG A 197 15.75 -15.24 10.36
C ARG A 197 15.78 -14.82 8.89
N ILE A 198 14.66 -14.40 8.31
CA ILE A 198 14.57 -14.00 6.90
C ILE A 198 15.22 -12.62 6.73
N CYS A 199 14.93 -11.65 7.58
CA CYS A 199 15.60 -10.33 7.54
C CYS A 199 17.13 -10.49 7.64
N ARG A 200 17.59 -11.36 8.54
CA ARG A 200 19.02 -11.65 8.71
C ARG A 200 19.62 -12.37 7.50
N GLY A 201 18.91 -13.34 6.93
CA GLY A 201 19.35 -14.03 5.71
C GLY A 201 19.50 -13.08 4.51
N LEU A 202 18.58 -12.12 4.38
CA LEU A 202 18.60 -11.10 3.33
C LEU A 202 19.67 -10.01 3.54
N ASN A 203 20.42 -10.06 4.64
CA ASN A 203 21.42 -9.08 5.04
C ASN A 203 20.88 -7.65 5.19
N ILE A 204 19.64 -7.51 5.67
CA ILE A 204 18.98 -6.20 5.92
C ILE A 204 18.78 -5.97 7.42
N GLY A 205 19.82 -6.17 8.23
CA GLY A 205 19.76 -6.22 9.69
C GLY A 205 19.18 -5.00 10.42
N GLU A 206 19.24 -4.99 11.75
CA GLU A 206 18.57 -3.98 12.57
C GLU A 206 19.26 -2.61 12.58
N GLU A 207 20.41 -2.44 11.93
CA GLU A 207 21.24 -1.23 12.09
C GLU A 207 20.50 0.06 11.79
N HIS A 208 19.68 0.09 10.75
CA HIS A 208 18.92 1.26 10.37
C HIS A 208 17.67 1.49 11.25
N ILE A 209 17.12 0.43 11.87
CA ILE A 209 16.05 0.53 12.87
C ILE A 209 16.62 1.17 14.14
N ILE A 210 17.77 0.67 14.61
CA ILE A 210 18.46 1.16 15.82
C ILE A 210 18.84 2.64 15.64
N LEU A 211 19.51 2.98 14.54
CA LEU A 211 19.94 4.36 14.25
C LEU A 211 18.76 5.34 14.22
N ARG A 212 17.59 4.93 13.70
CA ARG A 212 16.42 5.80 13.66
C ARG A 212 15.78 5.97 15.04
N LYS A 213 15.72 4.90 15.85
CA LYS A 213 15.25 4.95 17.26
C LYS A 213 16.12 5.91 18.10
N GLU A 214 17.44 5.86 17.95
CA GLU A 214 18.37 6.78 18.63
C GLU A 214 18.16 8.25 18.23
N LYS A 215 18.02 8.54 16.92
CA LYS A 215 17.73 9.89 16.43
C LYS A 215 16.43 10.44 17.02
N LYS A 216 15.36 9.64 17.09
CA LYS A 216 14.09 10.05 17.73
C LYS A 216 14.25 10.34 19.23
N GLY A 217 15.00 9.50 19.95
CA GLY A 217 15.32 9.72 21.37
C GLY A 217 16.05 11.05 21.59
N ALA A 218 17.05 11.35 20.77
CA ALA A 218 17.81 12.60 20.83
C ALA A 218 16.94 13.84 20.54
N VAL A 219 16.00 13.77 19.58
CA VAL A 219 15.09 14.88 19.26
C VAL A 219 14.09 15.13 20.40
N LYS A 220 13.52 14.07 21.01
CA LYS A 220 12.64 14.20 22.18
C LYS A 220 13.37 14.79 23.39
N GLY A 221 14.61 14.37 23.65
CA GLY A 221 15.45 14.91 24.72
C GLY A 221 15.73 16.41 24.58
N LYS A 222 16.01 16.89 23.36
CA LYS A 222 16.22 18.31 23.07
C LYS A 222 14.95 19.17 23.19
N ARG A 223 13.76 18.62 22.91
CA ARG A 223 12.48 19.35 23.11
C ARG A 223 12.14 19.51 24.59
N LEU A 224 12.37 18.47 25.39
CA LEU A 224 12.13 18.50 26.84
C LEU A 224 13.09 19.43 27.59
N SER A 225 14.34 19.57 27.13
CA SER A 225 15.30 20.52 27.72
C SER A 225 14.97 21.98 27.38
N LYS A 226 14.29 22.25 26.26
CA LYS A 226 13.87 23.61 25.85
C LYS A 226 12.57 24.09 26.50
N GLN A 227 11.75 23.20 27.05
CA GLN A 227 10.53 23.55 27.79
C GLN A 227 10.77 23.80 29.30
N LYS A 228 12.02 23.65 29.76
CA LYS A 228 12.44 23.88 31.16
C LYS A 228 13.30 25.16 31.35
N GLN A 229 13.32 26.05 30.35
CA GLN A 229 13.93 27.38 30.43
C GLN A 229 12.85 28.42 30.17
#